data_AF-A0A0L0ELL7-F1
#
_entry.id   AF-A0A0L0ELL7-F1
#
_cell.length_a   1.000
_cell.length_b   1.000
_cell.length_c   1.000
_cell.angle_alpha   90.00
_cell.angle_beta   90.00
_cell.angle_gamma   90.00
#
_symmetry.space_group_name_H-M   'P 1'
#
loop_
_entity.id
_entity.type
_entity.pdbx_description
1 polymer ?
#
loop_
_entity_poly.entity_id
_entity_poly.type
_entity_poly.pdbx_seq_one_letter_code
_entity_poly.pdbx_strand_id
1 'polypeptide(L)'
;VQLYNNGGLPNPYEPGSAPEGSVNMMVAHAKMLIEGFDLADGSRFMPLRDDQVAIGLPSGPQSANSGQAPIANILAALDCLTKGTQCGTITPSQPYPAFGGVMTWSINWDKFDGYNFSVPVGNKLTEMNQGQ
;
A
#
# COMPACT_ATOMS: atom_id res chain seq x y z
N VAL A 1 -1.79 2.15 7.36
CA VAL A 1 -1.37 3.57 7.55
C VAL A 1 -2.09 4.44 6.52
N GLN A 2 -2.34 5.72 6.78
CA GLN A 2 -2.85 6.66 5.76
C GLN A 2 -1.69 7.18 4.89
N LEU A 3 -1.63 6.79 3.62
CA LEU A 3 -0.53 7.11 2.69
C LEU A 3 -0.85 8.34 1.83
N TYR A 4 -1.45 9.36 2.43
CA TYR A 4 -1.94 10.55 1.73
C TYR A 4 -1.83 11.79 2.60
N ASN A 5 -1.84 12.99 1.98
CA ASN A 5 -1.69 14.30 2.61
C ASN A 5 -0.38 14.55 3.38
N ASN A 6 0.67 13.74 3.15
CA ASN A 6 1.92 13.82 3.93
C ASN A 6 3.18 13.89 3.05
N GLY A 7 3.04 13.92 1.72
CA GLY A 7 4.15 13.84 0.79
C GLY A 7 4.75 12.43 0.73
N GLY A 8 5.86 12.30 0.00
CA GLY A 8 6.52 11.00 -0.17
C GLY A 8 7.03 10.40 1.14
N LEU A 9 7.22 9.08 1.16
CA LEU A 9 7.65 8.32 2.33
C LEU A 9 9.17 8.11 2.36
N PRO A 10 9.91 8.70 3.32
CA PRO A 10 11.30 8.34 3.57
C PRO A 10 11.39 6.86 3.92
N ASN A 11 12.35 6.15 3.33
CA ASN A 11 12.49 4.71 3.50
C ASN A 11 13.96 4.29 3.33
N PRO A 12 14.34 3.10 3.83
CA PRO A 12 15.72 2.61 3.73
C PRO A 12 16.02 1.83 2.44
N TYR A 13 15.07 1.74 1.49
CA TYR A 13 15.16 0.84 0.33
C TYR A 13 15.55 1.56 -0.97
N GLU A 14 15.35 2.88 -1.04
CA GLU A 14 15.78 3.69 -2.17
C GLU A 14 16.25 5.09 -1.72
N PRO A 15 17.08 5.79 -2.52
CA PRO A 15 17.48 7.15 -2.20
C PRO A 15 16.28 8.11 -2.18
N GLY A 16 16.17 8.90 -1.11
CA GLY A 16 15.10 9.88 -0.96
C GLY A 16 13.77 9.26 -0.52
N SER A 17 12.67 9.96 -0.80
CA SER A 17 11.33 9.53 -0.42
C SER A 17 10.63 8.84 -1.58
N ALA A 18 9.97 7.71 -1.30
CA ALA A 18 9.09 7.06 -2.26
C ALA A 18 7.90 7.99 -2.58
N PRO A 19 7.62 8.31 -3.86
CA PRO A 19 6.60 9.30 -4.21
C PRO A 19 5.18 8.91 -3.79
N GLU A 20 4.35 9.89 -3.42
CA GLU A 20 2.93 9.66 -3.12
C GLU A 20 2.19 8.97 -4.28
N GLY A 21 1.30 8.03 -3.97
CA GLY A 21 0.52 7.29 -4.96
C GLY A 21 1.31 6.28 -5.81
N SER A 22 2.61 6.10 -5.55
CA SER A 22 3.46 5.15 -6.26
C SER A 22 3.39 3.73 -5.70
N VAL A 23 3.71 2.74 -6.54
CA VAL A 23 3.93 1.35 -6.10
C VAL A 23 4.99 1.30 -5.00
N ASN A 24 6.09 2.03 -5.16
CA ASN A 24 7.18 2.06 -4.18
C ASN A 24 6.72 2.52 -2.80
N MET A 25 5.91 3.58 -2.70
CA MET A 25 5.44 4.06 -1.39
C MET A 25 4.56 3.01 -0.70
N MET A 26 3.64 2.39 -1.45
CA MET A 26 2.78 1.32 -0.93
C MET A 26 3.59 0.10 -0.49
N VAL A 27 4.61 -0.31 -1.26
CA VAL A 27 5.45 -1.46 -0.91
C VAL A 27 6.39 -1.12 0.25
N ALA A 28 7.02 0.06 0.25
CA ALA A 28 7.93 0.51 1.30
C ALA A 28 7.25 0.57 2.66
N HIS A 29 6.04 1.16 2.75
CA HIS A 29 5.32 1.26 4.02
C HIS A 29 5.01 -0.14 4.60
N ALA A 30 4.57 -1.06 3.73
CA ALA A 30 4.18 -2.39 4.14
C ALA A 30 5.41 -3.17 4.59
N LYS A 31 6.49 -3.09 3.80
CA LYS A 31 7.78 -3.71 4.12
C LYS A 31 8.34 -3.21 5.45
N MET A 32 8.32 -1.90 5.73
CA MET A 32 8.75 -1.36 7.02
C MET A 32 7.94 -1.95 8.19
N LEU A 33 6.62 -2.07 8.06
CA LEU A 33 5.77 -2.61 9.12
C LEU A 33 5.93 -4.13 9.30
N ILE A 34 6.09 -4.87 8.21
CA ILE A 34 6.16 -6.35 8.21
C ILE A 34 7.56 -6.86 8.54
N GLU A 35 8.63 -6.19 8.08
CA GLU A 35 10.02 -6.62 8.34
C GLU A 35 10.64 -5.90 9.55
N GLY A 36 9.99 -4.84 10.03
CA GLY A 36 10.53 -3.94 11.04
C GLY A 36 11.61 -3.01 10.47
N PHE A 37 11.96 -1.99 11.24
CA PHE A 37 12.98 -1.01 10.86
C PHE A 37 13.62 -0.40 12.11
N ASP A 38 14.85 0.11 11.94
CA ASP A 38 15.56 0.79 13.01
C ASP A 38 15.05 2.23 13.16
N LEU A 39 14.86 2.66 14.39
CA LEU A 39 14.42 4.01 14.75
C LEU A 39 15.62 4.93 14.87
N ALA A 40 15.37 6.24 14.76
CA ALA A 40 16.43 7.26 14.83
C ALA A 40 17.19 7.29 16.17
N ASP A 41 16.61 6.74 17.23
CA ASP A 41 17.23 6.61 18.55
C ASP A 41 18.06 5.33 18.73
N GLY A 42 18.18 4.50 17.68
CA GLY A 42 18.92 3.24 17.67
C GLY A 42 18.15 2.04 18.20
N SER A 43 16.91 2.23 18.68
CA SER A 43 16.00 1.11 18.97
C SER A 43 15.36 0.56 17.69
N ARG A 44 14.63 -0.56 17.78
CA ARG A 44 14.02 -1.22 16.61
C ARG A 44 12.50 -1.30 16.75
N PHE A 45 11.79 -0.94 15.70
CA PHE A 45 10.38 -1.30 15.54
C PHE A 45 10.27 -2.77 15.16
N MET A 46 9.62 -3.56 16.02
CA MET A 46 9.47 -5.00 15.80
C MET A 46 8.44 -5.30 14.70
N PRO A 47 8.68 -6.32 13.87
CA PRO A 47 7.81 -6.68 12.77
C PRO A 47 6.39 -7.05 13.21
N LEU A 48 5.42 -6.72 12.36
CA LEU A 48 4.04 -7.21 12.44
C LEU A 48 3.84 -8.41 11.52
N ARG A 49 2.81 -9.22 11.79
CA ARG A 49 2.36 -10.20 10.79
C ARG A 49 1.77 -9.48 9.58
N ASP A 50 1.88 -10.08 8.41
CA ASP A 50 1.33 -9.53 7.17
C ASP A 50 -0.20 -9.34 7.23
N ASP A 51 -0.90 -10.23 7.95
CA ASP A 51 -2.34 -10.12 8.22
C ASP A 51 -2.76 -8.90 9.07
N GLN A 52 -1.79 -8.18 9.66
CA GLN A 52 -2.03 -6.96 10.45
C GLN A 52 -1.77 -5.68 9.64
N VAL A 53 -1.31 -5.78 8.40
CA VAL A 53 -0.86 -4.63 7.61
C VAL A 53 -1.73 -4.47 6.37
N ALA A 54 -2.19 -3.24 6.14
CA ALA A 54 -3.02 -2.86 5.00
C ALA A 54 -2.63 -1.47 4.47
N ILE A 55 -2.82 -1.28 3.17
CA ILE A 55 -2.59 -0.01 2.46
C ILE A 55 -3.79 0.92 2.69
N GLY A 56 -3.57 2.18 3.10
CA GLY A 56 -4.64 3.17 3.26
C GLY A 56 -4.52 4.31 2.25
N LEU A 57 -5.52 4.47 1.38
CA LEU A 57 -5.48 5.45 0.27
C LEU A 57 -6.78 6.26 0.15
N PRO A 58 -6.74 7.43 -0.53
CA PRO A 58 -7.96 8.13 -0.92
C PRO A 58 -8.72 7.32 -2.00
N SER A 59 -10.06 7.30 -1.94
CA SER A 59 -10.88 6.63 -2.96
C SER A 59 -10.89 7.37 -4.29
N GLY A 60 -10.75 8.70 -4.26
CA GLY A 60 -10.78 9.52 -5.46
C GLY A 60 -10.16 10.91 -5.29
N PRO A 61 -10.27 11.76 -6.33
CA PRO A 61 -9.62 13.06 -6.39
C PRO A 61 -10.04 14.02 -5.26
N GLN A 62 -11.29 13.94 -4.80
CA GLN A 62 -11.82 14.86 -3.77
C GLN A 62 -11.65 14.33 -2.35
N SER A 63 -11.14 13.12 -2.18
CA SER A 63 -11.08 12.46 -0.86
C SER A 63 -9.86 12.89 -0.04
N ALA A 64 -8.86 13.50 -0.66
CA ALA A 64 -7.65 14.00 -0.03
C ALA A 64 -7.04 15.14 -0.87
N ASN A 65 -6.15 15.95 -0.28
CA ASN A 65 -5.43 17.01 -1.00
C ASN A 65 -4.29 16.44 -1.87
N SER A 66 -3.73 15.30 -1.48
CA SER A 66 -2.69 14.58 -2.24
C SER A 66 -2.71 13.09 -1.88
N GLY A 67 -1.88 12.26 -2.54
CA GLY A 67 -1.75 10.83 -2.23
C GLY A 67 -2.72 9.89 -2.94
N GLN A 68 -3.51 10.39 -3.90
CA GLN A 68 -4.28 9.53 -4.80
C GLN A 68 -3.34 8.61 -5.59
N ALA A 69 -3.67 7.33 -5.65
CA ALA A 69 -2.93 6.35 -6.44
C ALA A 69 -3.75 5.96 -7.67
N PRO A 70 -3.14 5.87 -8.87
CA PRO A 70 -3.76 5.20 -10.00
C PRO A 70 -4.14 3.76 -9.62
N ILE A 71 -5.32 3.30 -10.05
CA ILE A 71 -5.79 1.94 -9.76
C ILE A 71 -4.75 0.89 -10.16
N ALA A 72 -4.13 1.02 -11.34
CA ALA A 72 -3.06 0.13 -11.79
C ALA A 72 -1.89 0.02 -10.81
N ASN A 73 -1.51 1.12 -10.13
CA ASN A 73 -0.45 1.10 -9.12
C ASN A 73 -0.88 0.34 -7.87
N ILE A 74 -2.15 0.46 -7.46
CA ILE A 74 -2.68 -0.27 -6.30
C ILE A 74 -2.66 -1.78 -6.57
N LEU A 75 -3.13 -2.21 -7.75
CA LEU A 75 -3.09 -3.62 -8.14
C LEU A 75 -1.65 -4.15 -8.22
N ALA A 76 -0.74 -3.37 -8.83
CA ALA A 76 0.68 -3.73 -8.90
C ALA A 76 1.34 -3.83 -7.51
N ALA A 77 1.01 -2.92 -6.59
CA ALA A 77 1.50 -2.99 -5.21
C ALA A 77 0.98 -4.25 -4.49
N LEU A 78 -0.29 -4.63 -4.70
CA LEU A 78 -0.85 -5.86 -4.14
C LEU A 78 -0.17 -7.11 -4.72
N ASP A 79 0.05 -7.18 -6.03
CA ASP A 79 0.80 -8.29 -6.65
C ASP A 79 2.27 -8.31 -6.18
N CYS A 80 2.88 -7.15 -5.99
CA CYS A 80 4.25 -7.07 -5.49
C CYS A 80 4.34 -7.61 -4.06
N LEU A 81 3.44 -7.17 -3.18
CA LEU A 81 3.43 -7.60 -1.79
C LEU A 81 3.08 -9.08 -1.65
N THR A 82 2.10 -9.59 -2.39
CA THR A 82 1.56 -10.95 -2.15
C THR A 82 2.17 -12.03 -3.03
N LYS A 83 2.76 -11.66 -4.18
CA LYS A 83 3.34 -12.61 -5.14
C LYS A 83 4.80 -12.30 -5.50
N GLY A 84 5.32 -11.13 -5.10
CA GLY A 84 6.67 -10.68 -5.48
C GLY A 84 6.79 -10.23 -6.95
N THR A 85 5.68 -9.95 -7.63
CA THR A 85 5.64 -9.59 -9.06
C THR A 85 5.11 -8.17 -9.27
N GLN A 86 5.39 -7.52 -10.41
CA GLN A 86 4.92 -6.15 -10.70
C GLN A 86 5.42 -5.09 -9.69
N CYS A 87 6.55 -5.36 -9.04
CA CYS A 87 7.20 -4.40 -8.16
C CYS A 87 7.84 -3.25 -8.94
N GLY A 88 8.00 -2.11 -8.26
CA GLY A 88 8.90 -1.05 -8.71
C GLY A 88 10.35 -1.37 -8.37
N THR A 89 11.10 -0.36 -7.92
CA THR A 89 12.48 -0.53 -7.42
C THR A 89 12.52 -1.17 -6.03
N ILE A 90 11.43 -1.06 -5.26
CA ILE A 90 11.31 -1.64 -3.93
C ILE A 90 10.56 -2.97 -4.02
N THR A 91 11.19 -4.04 -3.55
CA THR A 91 10.63 -5.40 -3.49
C THR A 91 10.61 -5.90 -2.03
N PRO A 92 9.58 -6.66 -1.62
CA PRO A 92 9.59 -7.34 -0.32
C PRO A 92 10.67 -8.43 -0.30
N SER A 93 11.23 -8.74 0.88
CA SER A 93 12.24 -9.80 1.01
C SER A 93 11.69 -11.19 0.69
N GLN A 94 10.40 -11.39 0.95
CA GLN A 94 9.60 -12.55 0.58
C GLN A 94 8.15 -12.11 0.35
N PRO A 95 7.34 -12.86 -0.43
CA PRO A 95 5.92 -12.56 -0.56
C PRO A 95 5.19 -12.63 0.79
N TYR A 96 4.16 -11.79 0.94
CA TYR A 96 3.28 -11.65 2.10
C TYR A 96 1.89 -12.17 1.75
N PRO A 97 1.68 -13.50 1.70
CA PRO A 97 0.46 -14.07 1.15
C PRO A 97 -0.78 -13.67 1.95
N ALA A 98 -0.70 -13.46 3.27
CA ALA A 98 -1.84 -13.13 4.11
C ALA A 98 -2.06 -11.62 4.31
N PHE A 99 -1.56 -10.78 3.40
CA PHE A 99 -1.63 -9.32 3.51
C PHE A 99 -3.06 -8.80 3.78
N GLY A 100 -3.21 -7.92 4.78
CA GLY A 100 -4.51 -7.48 5.30
C GLY A 100 -5.37 -6.62 4.34
N GLY A 101 -4.87 -6.27 3.16
CA GLY A 101 -5.65 -5.67 2.07
C GLY A 101 -5.55 -4.15 1.98
N VAL A 102 -6.69 -3.50 1.68
CA VAL A 102 -6.74 -2.06 1.36
C VAL A 102 -7.87 -1.38 2.12
N MET A 103 -7.53 -0.30 2.81
CA MET A 103 -8.44 0.68 3.40
C MET A 103 -8.59 1.87 2.46
N THR A 104 -9.78 2.45 2.39
CA THR A 104 -10.00 3.67 1.63
C THR A 104 -10.76 4.73 2.41
N TRP A 105 -10.32 5.98 2.27
CA TRP A 105 -11.11 7.15 2.61
C TRP A 105 -11.73 7.70 1.32
N SER A 106 -13.02 7.54 1.05
CA SER A 106 -14.01 6.85 1.89
C SER A 106 -15.11 6.22 1.04
N ILE A 107 -15.96 5.38 1.66
CA ILE A 107 -17.12 4.77 0.99
C ILE A 107 -18.02 5.83 0.35
N ASN A 108 -18.23 6.98 1.00
CA ASN A 108 -19.07 8.06 0.47
C ASN A 108 -18.47 8.69 -0.79
N TRP A 109 -17.16 8.92 -0.80
CA TRP A 109 -16.48 9.48 -1.97
C TRP A 109 -16.39 8.47 -3.11
N ASP A 110 -16.06 7.20 -2.81
CA ASP A 110 -16.08 6.12 -3.80
C ASP A 110 -17.45 6.01 -4.47
N LYS A 111 -18.54 6.03 -3.69
CA LYS A 111 -19.90 6.05 -4.23
C LYS A 111 -20.18 7.28 -5.10
N PHE A 112 -19.74 8.46 -4.67
CA PHE A 112 -19.89 9.70 -5.42
C PHE A 112 -19.17 9.63 -6.78
N ASP A 113 -17.99 9.03 -6.81
CA ASP A 113 -17.17 8.83 -8.01
C ASP A 113 -17.58 7.60 -8.84
N GLY A 114 -18.71 6.96 -8.52
CA GLY A 114 -19.25 5.82 -9.28
C GLY A 114 -18.53 4.49 -9.04
N TYR A 115 -18.02 4.29 -7.82
CA TYR A 115 -17.33 3.08 -7.37
C TYR A 115 -16.02 2.79 -8.13
N ASN A 116 -15.32 3.86 -8.52
CA ASN A 116 -14.08 3.79 -9.28
C ASN A 116 -12.92 3.12 -8.51
N PHE A 117 -12.99 3.06 -7.17
CA PHE A 117 -12.00 2.42 -6.32
C PHE A 117 -12.44 1.03 -5.90
N SER A 118 -13.63 0.93 -5.28
CA SER A 118 -14.05 -0.32 -4.64
C SER A 118 -14.28 -1.47 -5.63
N VAL A 119 -14.80 -1.20 -6.82
CA VAL A 119 -15.02 -2.25 -7.84
C VAL A 119 -13.70 -2.89 -8.29
N PRO A 120 -12.72 -2.14 -8.86
CA PRO A 120 -11.48 -2.76 -9.34
C PRO A 120 -10.62 -3.32 -8.20
N VAL A 121 -10.51 -2.61 -7.06
CA VAL A 121 -9.70 -3.09 -5.93
C VAL A 121 -10.37 -4.31 -5.27
N GLY A 122 -11.69 -4.31 -5.10
CA GLY A 122 -12.44 -5.44 -4.57
C GLY A 122 -12.34 -6.69 -5.45
N ASN A 123 -12.40 -6.53 -6.77
CA ASN A 123 -12.18 -7.63 -7.71
C ASN A 123 -10.77 -8.22 -7.55
N LYS A 124 -9.75 -7.35 -7.42
CA LYS A 124 -8.37 -7.80 -7.20
C LYS A 124 -8.21 -8.59 -5.89
N LEU A 125 -8.78 -8.09 -4.79
CA LEU A 125 -8.72 -8.78 -3.49
C LEU A 125 -9.47 -10.12 -3.54
N THR A 126 -10.58 -10.20 -4.27
CA THR A 126 -11.32 -11.45 -4.48
C THR A 126 -10.47 -12.47 -5.24
N GLU A 127 -9.78 -12.06 -6.32
CA GLU A 127 -8.85 -12.91 -7.07
C GLU A 127 -7.72 -13.44 -6.17
N MET A 128 -7.13 -12.56 -5.35
CA MET A 128 -6.04 -12.93 -4.44
C MET A 128 -6.47 -14.00 -3.44
N ASN A 129 -7.67 -13.89 -2.88
CA ASN A 129 -8.19 -14.84 -1.88
C ASN A 129 -8.62 -16.18 -2.49
N GLN A 130 -8.82 -16.27 -3.80
CA GLN A 130 -9.13 -17.53 -4.49
C GLN A 130 -7.87 -18.35 -4.83
N GLY A 131 -6.70 -17.71 -4.86
CA GLY A 131 -5.41 -18.35 -5.14
C GLY A 131 -4.63 -18.79 -3.89
N GLN A 132 -5.18 -18.56 -2.70
CA GLN A 132 -4.69 -19.06 -1.41
C GLN A 132 -5.30 -20.43 -1.10
#